data_AF-A0ABD2IZ72-F1
#
_entry.id   AF-A0ABD2IZ72-F1
#
_cell.length_a   1.000
_cell.length_b   1.000
_cell.length_c   1.000
_cell.angle_alpha   90.00
_cell.angle_beta   90.00
_cell.angle_gamma   90.00
#
_symmetry.space_group_name_H-M   'P 1'
#
loop_
_entity.id
_entity.type
_entity.pdbx_description
1 polymer ?
#
loop_
_entity_poly.entity_id
_entity_poly.type
_entity_poly.pdbx_seq_one_letter_code
_entity_poly.pdbx_strand_id
1 'polypeptide(L)'
;MQLVAAVFQQMNRQVHVARDSLFSTSSGWTNYRGFFNLAFLLLVVSNGRVALENLIKYGILIAPFQWVDSFATSPPWCWPNLYIVLSVNMAILSALILERLLAKNMLANRSAAFLYAVILSLHLTIPPFVILFSEDQNPLFTFGLLTSVVVVFLKLISYGHMNSFLRAERDDSLLRKKSAKETKEERETEKSTDNEKTQILGENGAKGEQTEETDQEQSEEIKTAEQLNAEKTEKFNGVSPTASPSKTKACAVSAASSPSRAFAATDKLCYPSNLTIGNIYYFMFAPTLCYELHFPRTPARRKRFIVKRIVELIGFSFVIVSLSQQWVMPLVKNSLAPFSDMDVKRCVERVLKLAIPNHLIWLMCFYLFFHSFLNLIAELLRFADREFYLDFWNSESVSTFWKTWNIPVHRWAIRHMYKPFVRNGFGRWPASLAVFATSAFFHEYLVSIPLKMFRLWACTGMLAQIPLGMFTDQYLKGGRAGNIVVWLSLILGQPMAILMYVHDWYFLHHPELHAAHRQNLTIAHF
;
A
#
# COMPACT_ATOMS: atom_id res chain seq x y z
N MET A 1 -9.70 -46.03 55.31
CA MET A 1 -10.62 -46.26 54.17
C MET A 1 -10.83 -45.02 53.30
N GLN A 2 -11.10 -43.83 53.86
CA GLN A 2 -11.34 -42.61 53.06
C GLN A 2 -10.17 -42.21 52.12
N LEU A 3 -8.92 -42.41 52.55
CA LEU A 3 -7.74 -42.13 51.71
C LEU A 3 -7.65 -43.06 50.48
N VAL A 4 -7.99 -44.33 50.65
CA VAL A 4 -8.00 -45.34 49.58
C VAL A 4 -9.13 -45.03 48.59
N ALA A 5 -10.31 -44.66 49.10
CA ALA A 5 -11.43 -44.25 48.26
C ALA A 5 -11.12 -42.97 47.46
N ALA A 6 -10.44 -41.98 48.05
CA ALA A 6 -10.03 -40.76 47.37
C ALA A 6 -8.98 -41.03 46.27
N VAL A 7 -7.99 -41.88 46.55
CA VAL A 7 -6.97 -42.30 45.57
C VAL A 7 -7.60 -43.09 44.42
N PHE A 8 -8.55 -43.98 44.73
CA PHE A 8 -9.29 -44.75 43.72
C PHE A 8 -10.16 -43.84 42.85
N GLN A 9 -10.80 -42.83 43.43
CA GLN A 9 -11.60 -41.83 42.72
C GLN A 9 -10.73 -40.92 41.83
N GLN A 10 -9.51 -40.61 42.26
CA GLN A 10 -8.54 -39.86 41.46
C GLN A 10 -7.96 -40.69 40.31
N MET A 11 -7.72 -41.99 40.51
CA MET A 11 -7.33 -42.93 39.44
C MET A 11 -8.46 -43.22 38.45
N ASN A 12 -9.72 -43.17 38.90
CA ASN A 12 -10.89 -43.38 38.04
C ASN A 12 -11.30 -42.12 37.25
N ARG A 13 -10.55 -41.02 37.38
CA ARG A 13 -10.79 -39.80 36.60
C ARG A 13 -10.25 -40.00 35.19
N GLN A 14 -11.14 -39.93 34.19
CA GLN A 14 -10.78 -40.17 32.79
C GLN A 14 -9.74 -39.15 32.30
N VAL A 15 -8.50 -39.61 32.08
CA VAL A 15 -7.36 -38.77 31.64
C VAL A 15 -7.39 -38.57 30.12
N HIS A 16 -7.84 -39.58 29.39
CA HIS A 16 -7.89 -39.56 27.93
C HIS A 16 -9.21 -38.98 27.44
N VAL A 17 -9.10 -37.97 26.57
CA VAL A 17 -10.23 -37.32 25.90
C VAL A 17 -9.95 -37.38 24.40
N ALA A 18 -11.00 -37.57 23.60
CA ALA A 18 -10.90 -37.48 22.15
C ALA A 18 -10.39 -36.08 21.77
N ARG A 19 -9.17 -36.01 21.25
CA ARG A 19 -8.47 -34.78 20.88
C ARG A 19 -7.60 -35.08 19.68
N ASP A 20 -7.57 -34.14 18.75
CA ASP A 20 -6.70 -34.24 17.59
C ASP A 20 -5.26 -33.85 17.95
N SER A 21 -4.30 -34.45 17.24
CA SER A 21 -2.91 -34.03 17.29
C SER A 21 -2.78 -32.56 16.85
N LEU A 22 -1.88 -31.80 17.47
CA LEU A 22 -1.72 -30.35 17.20
C LEU A 22 -1.35 -30.01 15.74
N PHE A 23 -0.75 -30.95 15.00
CA PHE A 23 -0.45 -30.77 13.57
C PHE A 23 -1.54 -31.33 12.64
N SER A 24 -2.56 -31.97 13.19
CA SER A 24 -3.72 -32.37 12.39
C SER A 24 -4.48 -31.13 11.94
N THR A 25 -4.90 -31.11 10.67
CA THR A 25 -5.65 -30.00 10.08
C THR A 25 -6.93 -29.67 10.86
N SER A 26 -7.56 -30.68 11.48
CA SER A 26 -8.79 -30.55 12.28
C SER A 26 -8.58 -29.92 13.67
N SER A 27 -7.32 -29.81 14.14
CA SER A 27 -7.02 -29.29 15.48
C SER A 27 -7.19 -27.77 15.62
N GLY A 28 -7.18 -27.02 14.50
CA GLY A 28 -7.26 -25.56 14.49
C GLY A 28 -6.08 -24.84 15.17
N TRP A 29 -4.98 -25.54 15.48
CA TRP A 29 -3.85 -24.97 16.19
C TRP A 29 -2.95 -24.12 15.27
N THR A 30 -2.62 -22.90 15.72
CA THR A 30 -1.95 -21.88 14.88
C THR A 30 -0.68 -21.25 15.50
N ASN A 31 -0.25 -21.71 16.68
CA ASN A 31 0.83 -21.05 17.42
C ASN A 31 2.23 -21.64 17.15
N TYR A 32 2.87 -21.24 16.05
CA TYR A 32 4.18 -21.75 15.63
C TYR A 32 5.40 -20.97 16.15
N ARG A 33 5.25 -20.16 17.21
CA ARG A 33 6.33 -19.26 17.71
C ARG A 33 7.62 -19.99 18.06
N GLY A 34 7.52 -21.19 18.64
CA GLY A 34 8.68 -22.02 18.98
C GLY A 34 9.50 -22.42 17.76
N PHE A 35 8.84 -22.86 16.69
CA PHE A 35 9.51 -23.21 15.43
C PHE A 35 10.14 -22.00 14.75
N PHE A 36 9.50 -20.83 14.83
CA PHE A 36 10.09 -19.60 14.31
C PHE A 36 11.40 -19.24 15.03
N ASN A 37 11.42 -19.36 16.36
CA ASN A 37 12.64 -19.14 17.15
C ASN A 37 13.72 -20.17 16.83
N LEU A 38 13.35 -21.44 16.65
CA LEU A 38 14.27 -22.50 16.26
C LEU A 38 14.87 -22.24 14.88
N ALA A 39 14.06 -21.89 13.88
CA ALA A 39 14.52 -21.57 12.53
C ALA A 39 15.52 -20.40 12.56
N PHE A 40 15.23 -19.35 13.32
CA PHE A 40 16.15 -18.24 13.51
C PHE A 40 17.47 -18.68 14.18
N LEU A 41 17.40 -19.49 15.23
CA LEU A 41 18.59 -19.99 15.91
C LEU A 41 19.45 -20.85 14.99
N LEU A 42 18.85 -21.77 14.23
CA LEU A 42 19.54 -22.60 13.25
C LEU A 42 20.22 -21.75 12.17
N LEU A 43 19.53 -20.71 11.68
CA LEU A 43 20.10 -19.78 10.71
C LEU A 43 21.34 -19.08 11.25
N VAL A 44 21.27 -18.56 12.48
CA VAL A 44 22.38 -17.86 13.15
C VAL A 44 23.54 -18.82 13.43
N VAL A 45 23.28 -20.04 13.92
CA VAL A 45 24.34 -21.01 14.22
C VAL A 45 25.00 -21.51 12.94
N SER A 46 24.22 -21.84 11.91
CA SER A 46 24.74 -22.37 10.64
C SER A 46 25.58 -21.35 9.87
N ASN A 47 25.20 -20.07 9.91
CA ASN A 47 25.88 -19.01 9.15
C ASN A 47 26.81 -18.16 10.02
N GLY A 48 26.74 -18.27 11.34
CA GLY A 48 27.53 -17.48 12.28
C GLY A 48 29.01 -17.79 12.18
N ARG A 49 29.38 -19.05 11.94
CA ARG A 49 30.78 -19.43 11.68
C ARG A 49 31.33 -18.68 10.46
N VAL A 50 30.60 -18.74 9.36
CA VAL A 50 30.94 -18.07 8.10
C VAL A 50 31.04 -16.56 8.29
N ALA A 51 30.09 -15.99 9.03
CA ALA A 51 30.06 -14.58 9.32
C ALA A 51 31.31 -14.13 10.06
N LEU A 52 31.68 -14.92 11.06
CA LEU A 52 32.86 -14.69 11.86
C LEU A 52 34.13 -14.89 11.04
N GLU A 53 34.22 -15.93 10.19
CA GLU A 53 35.36 -16.13 9.31
C GLU A 53 35.56 -14.97 8.32
N ASN A 54 34.48 -14.44 7.74
CA ASN A 54 34.55 -13.27 6.85
C ASN A 54 34.98 -12.01 7.62
N LEU A 55 34.43 -11.79 8.82
CA LEU A 55 34.81 -10.66 9.67
C LEU A 55 36.26 -10.75 10.14
N ILE A 56 36.78 -11.95 10.44
CA ILE A 56 38.18 -12.17 10.84
C ILE A 56 39.12 -11.99 9.64
N LYS A 57 38.80 -12.59 8.48
CA LYS A 57 39.67 -12.56 7.29
C LYS A 57 39.75 -11.18 6.66
N TYR A 58 38.62 -10.49 6.55
CA TYR A 58 38.52 -9.26 5.79
C TYR A 58 38.33 -8.01 6.66
N GLY A 59 38.07 -8.18 7.96
CA GLY A 59 37.72 -7.06 8.84
C GLY A 59 36.40 -6.40 8.44
N ILE A 60 36.16 -5.20 8.97
CA ILE A 60 35.09 -4.33 8.47
C ILE A 60 35.63 -3.66 7.19
N LEU A 61 35.37 -4.28 6.04
CA LEU A 61 35.79 -3.79 4.72
C LEU A 61 35.15 -2.43 4.33
N ILE A 62 34.10 -2.02 5.02
CA ILE A 62 33.39 -0.77 4.74
C ILE A 62 33.99 0.31 5.62
N ALA A 63 34.86 1.15 5.06
CA ALA A 63 35.27 2.37 5.74
C ALA A 63 34.10 3.38 5.67
N PRO A 64 33.49 3.76 6.80
CA PRO A 64 32.25 4.55 6.82
C PRO A 64 32.41 5.97 6.29
N PHE A 65 33.64 6.45 6.06
CA PHE A 65 33.94 7.80 5.60
C PHE A 65 34.62 7.87 4.22
N GLN A 66 34.94 6.74 3.57
CA GLN A 66 35.55 6.75 2.22
C GLN A 66 34.68 7.44 1.15
N TRP A 67 33.36 7.43 1.34
CA TRP A 67 32.44 8.15 0.45
C TRP A 67 32.56 9.67 0.59
N VAL A 68 33.01 10.19 1.75
CA VAL A 68 33.25 11.63 1.98
C VAL A 68 34.49 12.07 1.21
N ASP A 69 35.56 11.27 1.26
CA ASP A 69 36.78 11.53 0.49
C ASP A 69 36.51 11.45 -1.02
N SER A 70 35.68 10.48 -1.43
CA SER A 70 35.21 10.38 -2.81
C SER A 70 34.36 11.60 -3.20
N PHE A 71 33.51 12.11 -2.30
CA PHE A 71 32.70 13.32 -2.53
C PHE A 71 33.52 14.59 -2.65
N ALA A 72 34.59 14.71 -1.86
CA ALA A 72 35.47 15.86 -1.90
C ALA A 72 36.38 15.87 -3.14
N THR A 73 36.77 14.70 -3.64
CA THR A 73 37.80 14.57 -4.69
C THR A 73 37.20 14.40 -6.09
N SER A 74 36.01 13.79 -6.22
CA SER A 74 35.39 13.54 -7.52
C SER A 74 34.54 14.72 -8.00
N PRO A 75 34.54 15.04 -9.30
CA PRO A 75 33.73 16.11 -9.83
C PRO A 75 32.21 15.87 -9.66
N PRO A 76 31.38 16.92 -9.49
CA PRO A 76 29.94 16.77 -9.24
C PRO A 76 29.18 16.01 -10.34
N TRP A 77 29.62 16.08 -11.59
CA TRP A 77 29.00 15.38 -12.73
C TRP A 77 29.18 13.85 -12.67
N CYS A 78 30.08 13.34 -11.84
CA CYS A 78 30.30 11.91 -11.64
C CYS A 78 29.30 11.28 -10.64
N TRP A 79 28.31 12.03 -10.15
CA TRP A 79 27.39 11.63 -9.07
C TRP A 79 25.95 11.46 -9.55
N PRO A 80 25.66 10.50 -10.44
CA PRO A 80 24.32 10.31 -10.99
C PRO A 80 23.27 10.02 -9.90
N ASN A 81 23.66 9.38 -8.80
CA ASN A 81 22.78 9.14 -7.65
C ASN A 81 22.32 10.43 -6.96
N LEU A 82 23.19 11.45 -6.87
CA LEU A 82 22.84 12.74 -6.29
C LEU A 82 21.81 13.47 -7.15
N TYR A 83 22.01 13.48 -8.48
CA TYR A 83 21.06 14.10 -9.42
C TYR A 83 19.66 13.48 -9.32
N ILE A 84 19.57 12.17 -9.13
CA ILE A 84 18.29 11.48 -8.95
C ILE A 84 17.63 11.88 -7.62
N VAL A 85 18.38 11.96 -6.51
CA VAL A 85 17.82 12.42 -5.23
C VAL A 85 17.31 13.86 -5.34
N LEU A 86 18.04 14.73 -6.03
CA LEU A 86 17.61 16.10 -6.30
C LEU A 86 16.35 16.13 -7.18
N SER A 87 16.27 15.33 -8.24
CA SER A 87 15.09 15.28 -9.12
C SER A 87 13.84 14.83 -8.38
N VAL A 88 13.97 13.87 -7.46
CA VAL A 88 12.87 13.41 -6.58
C VAL A 88 12.36 14.55 -5.69
N ASN A 89 13.26 15.32 -5.07
CA ASN A 89 12.88 16.46 -4.24
C ASN A 89 12.22 17.58 -5.06
N MET A 90 12.72 17.84 -6.27
CA MET A 90 12.11 18.80 -7.19
C MET A 90 10.67 18.43 -7.55
N ALA A 91 10.38 17.15 -7.78
CA ALA A 91 9.01 16.68 -8.03
C ALA A 91 8.09 16.88 -6.81
N ILE A 92 8.58 16.58 -5.60
CA ILE A 92 7.83 16.78 -4.34
C ILE A 92 7.47 18.26 -4.14
N LEU A 93 8.44 19.15 -4.29
CA LEU A 93 8.23 20.59 -4.12
C LEU A 93 7.31 21.14 -5.22
N SER A 94 7.47 20.68 -6.46
CA SER A 94 6.61 21.09 -7.58
C SER A 94 5.15 20.72 -7.34
N ALA A 95 4.89 19.50 -6.83
CA ALA A 95 3.54 19.07 -6.45
C ALA A 95 2.96 19.92 -5.30
N LEU A 96 3.77 20.29 -4.31
CA LEU A 96 3.34 21.18 -3.22
C LEU A 96 2.99 22.58 -3.73
N ILE A 97 3.82 23.15 -4.62
CA ILE A 97 3.57 24.47 -5.22
C ILE A 97 2.27 24.43 -6.03
N LEU A 98 2.06 23.38 -6.83
CA LEU A 98 0.84 23.20 -7.61
C LEU A 98 -0.41 23.14 -6.72
N GLU A 99 -0.39 22.39 -5.61
CA GLU A 99 -1.51 22.37 -4.67
C GLU A 99 -1.74 23.71 -3.98
N ARG A 100 -0.69 24.48 -3.68
CA ARG A 100 -0.84 25.82 -3.11
C ARG A 100 -1.50 26.80 -4.08
N LEU A 101 -1.18 26.70 -5.37
CA LEU A 101 -1.82 27.49 -6.42
C LEU A 101 -3.29 27.11 -6.61
N LEU A 102 -3.59 25.80 -6.56
CA LEU A 102 -4.96 25.28 -6.58
C LEU A 102 -5.78 25.69 -5.36
N ALA A 103 -5.19 25.70 -4.18
CA ALA A 103 -5.87 26.12 -2.96
C ALA A 103 -6.32 27.59 -3.01
N LYS A 104 -5.54 28.44 -3.68
CA LYS A 104 -5.84 29.85 -3.95
C LYS A 104 -6.74 30.08 -5.17
N ASN A 105 -7.27 29.01 -5.79
CA ASN A 105 -8.08 29.07 -7.01
C ASN A 105 -7.41 29.82 -8.18
N MET A 106 -6.07 29.84 -8.25
CA MET A 106 -5.32 30.49 -9.34
C MET A 106 -5.25 29.64 -10.61
N LEU A 107 -5.54 28.35 -10.53
CA LEU A 107 -5.45 27.39 -11.62
C LEU A 107 -6.76 26.64 -11.79
N ALA A 108 -7.16 26.42 -13.04
CA ALA A 108 -8.29 25.56 -13.37
C ALA A 108 -7.93 24.07 -13.14
N ASN A 109 -8.92 23.27 -12.74
CA ASN A 109 -8.73 21.84 -12.45
C ASN A 109 -8.18 21.05 -13.66
N ARG A 110 -8.57 21.39 -14.89
CA ARG A 110 -8.06 20.74 -16.12
C ARG A 110 -6.57 21.01 -16.34
N SER A 111 -6.16 22.27 -16.23
CA SER A 111 -4.75 22.67 -16.37
C SER A 111 -3.89 22.04 -15.28
N ALA A 112 -4.41 21.95 -14.05
CA ALA A 112 -3.71 21.28 -12.97
C ALA A 112 -3.56 19.76 -13.17
N ALA A 113 -4.57 19.08 -13.71
CA ALA A 113 -4.45 17.66 -14.05
C ALA A 113 -3.35 17.42 -15.09
N PHE A 114 -3.25 18.29 -16.10
CA PHE A 114 -2.17 18.26 -17.08
C PHE A 114 -0.80 18.49 -16.44
N LEU A 115 -0.65 19.50 -15.59
CA LEU A 115 0.60 19.78 -14.88
C LEU A 115 1.02 18.62 -13.96
N TYR A 116 0.06 17.99 -13.27
CA TYR A 116 0.33 16.78 -12.48
C TYR A 116 0.84 15.64 -13.34
N ALA A 117 0.22 15.40 -14.51
CA ALA A 117 0.68 14.38 -15.44
C ALA A 117 2.13 14.66 -15.89
N VAL A 118 2.46 15.91 -16.23
CA VAL A 118 3.83 16.32 -16.60
C VAL A 118 4.81 16.07 -15.46
N ILE A 119 4.51 16.51 -14.23
CA ILE A 119 5.39 16.31 -13.06
C ILE A 119 5.64 14.82 -12.82
N LEU A 120 4.58 14.01 -12.84
CA LEU A 120 4.66 12.57 -12.60
C LEU A 120 5.41 11.83 -13.72
N SER A 121 5.19 12.21 -14.98
CA SER A 121 5.91 11.67 -16.13
C SER A 121 7.40 11.99 -16.05
N LEU A 122 7.77 13.25 -15.80
CA LEU A 122 9.17 13.66 -15.65
C LEU A 122 9.85 12.96 -14.47
N HIS A 123 9.15 12.84 -13.33
CA HIS A 123 9.67 12.14 -12.15
C HIS A 123 9.97 10.66 -12.44
N LEU A 124 9.20 10.02 -13.31
CA LEU A 124 9.38 8.61 -13.65
C LEU A 124 10.41 8.40 -14.78
N THR A 125 10.63 9.36 -15.68
CA THR A 125 11.52 9.22 -16.84
C THR A 125 12.93 9.77 -16.63
N ILE A 126 13.09 10.85 -15.86
CA ILE A 126 14.41 11.49 -15.63
C ILE A 126 15.38 10.52 -14.93
N PRO A 127 15.03 9.84 -13.82
CA PRO A 127 15.97 8.97 -13.13
C PRO A 127 16.48 7.79 -13.99
N PRO A 128 15.62 7.03 -14.70
CA PRO A 128 16.07 6.00 -15.63
C PRO A 128 16.98 6.54 -16.73
N PHE A 129 16.67 7.72 -17.27
CA PHE A 129 17.51 8.35 -18.28
C PHE A 129 18.92 8.59 -17.71
N VAL A 130 19.03 9.20 -16.53
CA VAL A 130 20.33 9.41 -15.88
C VAL A 130 21.08 8.08 -15.64
N ILE A 131 20.36 7.04 -15.20
CA ILE A 131 20.94 5.71 -14.93
C ILE A 131 21.48 5.05 -16.21
N LEU A 132 20.70 5.06 -17.29
CA LEU A 132 21.05 4.38 -18.54
C LEU A 132 22.25 5.03 -19.23
N PHE A 133 22.38 6.36 -19.12
CA PHE A 133 23.50 7.12 -19.69
C PHE A 133 24.75 7.15 -18.80
N SER A 134 24.67 6.63 -17.57
CA SER A 134 25.82 6.52 -16.66
C SER A 134 26.46 5.13 -16.76
N GLU A 135 27.74 5.04 -17.10
CA GLU A 135 28.41 3.74 -17.32
C GLU A 135 28.67 2.96 -16.03
N ASP A 136 29.09 3.61 -14.93
CA ASP A 136 29.66 2.94 -13.74
C ASP A 136 28.77 2.88 -12.49
N GLN A 137 27.50 2.47 -12.63
CA GLN A 137 26.62 2.33 -11.46
C GLN A 137 26.55 0.91 -10.91
N ASN A 138 26.69 0.78 -9.59
CA ASN A 138 26.41 -0.47 -8.90
C ASN A 138 24.89 -0.77 -8.93
N PRO A 139 24.46 -1.90 -9.51
CA PRO A 139 23.05 -2.20 -9.76
C PRO A 139 22.22 -2.30 -8.46
N LEU A 140 22.82 -2.68 -7.33
CA LEU A 140 22.10 -2.81 -6.06
C LEU A 140 21.70 -1.43 -5.49
N PHE A 141 22.60 -0.44 -5.56
CA PHE A 141 22.29 0.92 -5.12
C PHE A 141 21.28 1.58 -6.06
N THR A 142 21.44 1.37 -7.36
CA THR A 142 20.50 1.84 -8.38
C THR A 142 19.10 1.26 -8.16
N PHE A 143 18.98 -0.03 -7.83
CA PHE A 143 17.70 -0.65 -7.48
C PHE A 143 17.03 0.03 -6.27
N GLY A 144 17.77 0.29 -5.19
CA GLY A 144 17.24 0.95 -3.99
C GLY A 144 16.79 2.39 -4.26
N LEU A 145 17.56 3.12 -5.07
CA LEU A 145 17.24 4.47 -5.48
C LEU A 145 15.99 4.52 -6.37
N LEU A 146 15.91 3.63 -7.36
CA LEU A 146 14.76 3.53 -8.26
C LEU A 146 13.49 3.08 -7.53
N THR A 147 13.62 2.21 -6.51
CA THR A 147 12.53 1.88 -5.59
C THR A 147 12.01 3.13 -4.88
N SER A 148 12.91 4.01 -4.44
CA SER A 148 12.52 5.28 -3.81
C SER A 148 11.78 6.21 -4.78
N VAL A 149 12.21 6.26 -6.05
CA VAL A 149 11.51 7.00 -7.13
C VAL A 149 10.08 6.48 -7.30
N VAL A 150 9.89 5.16 -7.39
CA VAL A 150 8.55 4.54 -7.53
C VAL A 150 7.70 4.82 -6.29
N VAL A 151 8.25 4.70 -5.08
CA VAL A 151 7.52 5.01 -3.84
C VAL A 151 7.04 6.46 -3.82
N VAL A 152 7.90 7.41 -4.17
CA VAL A 152 7.52 8.83 -4.23
C VAL A 152 6.47 9.07 -5.33
N PHE A 153 6.59 8.43 -6.49
CA PHE A 153 5.59 8.50 -7.55
C PHE A 153 4.19 8.10 -7.06
N LEU A 154 4.08 6.94 -6.40
CA LEU A 154 2.82 6.45 -5.84
C LEU A 154 2.26 7.40 -4.77
N LYS A 155 3.14 7.94 -3.92
CA LYS A 155 2.78 8.93 -2.90
C LYS A 155 2.27 10.23 -3.49
N LEU A 156 2.91 10.75 -4.54
CA LEU A 156 2.48 11.99 -5.20
C LEU A 156 1.10 11.84 -5.84
N ILE A 157 0.80 10.69 -6.46
CA ILE A 157 -0.56 10.38 -6.93
C ILE A 157 -1.56 10.40 -5.79
N SER A 158 -1.23 9.76 -4.67
CA SER A 158 -2.12 9.72 -3.51
C SER A 158 -2.36 11.12 -2.92
N TYR A 159 -1.30 11.92 -2.82
CA TYR A 159 -1.33 13.30 -2.34
C TYR A 159 -2.23 14.17 -3.23
N GLY A 160 -2.06 14.11 -4.56
CA GLY A 160 -2.89 14.86 -5.50
C GLY A 160 -4.36 14.44 -5.47
N HIS A 161 -4.64 13.13 -5.45
CA HIS A 161 -6.01 12.61 -5.38
C HIS A 161 -6.74 13.03 -4.10
N MET A 162 -6.07 12.94 -2.95
CA MET A 162 -6.67 13.29 -1.66
C MET A 162 -6.88 14.81 -1.54
N ASN A 163 -5.92 15.65 -1.93
CA ASN A 163 -6.11 17.10 -1.91
C ASN A 163 -7.17 17.57 -2.91
N SER A 164 -7.29 16.92 -4.08
CA SER A 164 -8.38 17.16 -5.03
C SER A 164 -9.75 16.87 -4.40
N PHE A 165 -9.88 15.75 -3.69
CA PHE A 165 -11.10 15.41 -2.96
C PHE A 165 -11.44 16.45 -1.87
N LEU A 166 -10.46 16.83 -1.06
CA LEU A 166 -10.64 17.84 -0.01
C LEU A 166 -11.02 19.21 -0.55
N ARG A 167 -10.46 19.60 -1.70
CA ARG A 167 -10.81 20.83 -2.38
C ARG A 167 -12.26 20.80 -2.89
N ALA A 168 -12.69 19.69 -3.48
CA ALA A 168 -14.07 19.52 -3.92
C ALA A 168 -15.07 19.58 -2.74
N GLU A 169 -14.74 18.96 -1.60
CA GLU A 169 -15.56 19.01 -0.39
C GLU A 169 -15.64 20.44 0.18
N ARG A 170 -14.53 21.18 0.20
CA ARG A 170 -14.52 22.60 0.56
C ARG A 170 -15.46 23.40 -0.33
N ASP A 171 -15.34 23.25 -1.65
CA ASP A 171 -16.11 24.03 -2.60
C ASP A 171 -17.62 23.72 -2.49
N ASP A 172 -18.01 22.45 -2.33
CA ASP A 172 -19.39 22.04 -2.03
C ASP A 172 -19.89 22.65 -0.70
N SER A 173 -19.07 22.63 0.35
CA SER A 173 -19.45 23.23 1.64
C SER A 173 -19.67 24.76 1.55
N LEU A 174 -18.89 25.45 0.72
CA LEU A 174 -19.05 26.89 0.48
C LEU A 174 -20.31 27.18 -0.32
N LEU A 175 -20.61 26.38 -1.35
CA LEU A 175 -21.86 26.48 -2.11
C LEU A 175 -23.08 26.28 -1.20
N ARG A 176 -23.08 25.24 -0.35
CA ARG A 176 -24.17 25.01 0.61
C ARG A 176 -24.37 26.16 1.59
N LYS A 177 -23.28 26.75 2.10
CA LYS A 177 -23.35 27.93 2.98
C LYS A 177 -23.90 29.16 2.25
N LYS A 178 -23.52 29.35 0.98
CA LYS A 178 -24.03 30.44 0.16
C LYS A 178 -25.54 30.28 -0.09
N SER A 179 -25.98 29.10 -0.53
CA SER A 179 -27.40 28.82 -0.73
C SER A 179 -28.22 28.95 0.56
N ALA A 180 -27.69 28.48 1.70
CA ALA A 180 -28.37 28.65 2.98
C ALA A 180 -28.48 30.13 3.41
N LYS A 181 -27.51 30.96 3.05
CA LYS A 181 -27.55 32.40 3.31
C LYS A 181 -28.57 33.09 2.41
N GLU A 182 -28.58 32.76 1.11
CA GLU A 182 -29.56 33.27 0.13
C GLU A 182 -31.00 32.90 0.55
N THR A 183 -31.27 31.64 0.93
CA THR A 183 -32.59 31.22 1.43
C THR A 183 -32.99 31.93 2.73
N LYS A 184 -32.02 32.30 3.58
CA LYS A 184 -32.30 33.04 4.82
C LYS A 184 -32.65 34.49 4.53
N GLU A 185 -31.91 35.13 3.63
CA GLU A 185 -32.19 36.50 3.15
C GLU A 185 -33.54 36.57 2.43
N GLU A 186 -33.90 35.58 1.60
CA GLU A 186 -35.23 35.48 0.97
C GLU A 186 -36.36 35.39 2.00
N ARG A 187 -36.23 34.54 3.03
CA ARG A 187 -37.24 34.42 4.11
C ARG A 187 -37.34 35.66 4.99
N GLU A 188 -36.22 36.35 5.23
CA GLU A 188 -36.22 37.62 5.98
C GLU A 188 -36.88 38.73 5.15
N THR A 189 -36.69 38.73 3.83
CA THR A 189 -37.35 39.67 2.90
C THR A 189 -38.86 39.41 2.83
N GLU A 190 -39.30 38.17 2.64
CA GLU A 190 -40.74 37.82 2.63
C GLU A 190 -41.46 38.21 3.92
N LYS A 191 -40.83 37.99 5.08
CA LYS A 191 -41.39 38.42 6.37
C LYS A 191 -41.48 39.94 6.52
N SER A 192 -40.55 40.69 5.92
CA SER A 192 -40.59 42.15 5.96
C SER A 192 -41.73 42.71 5.10
N THR A 193 -41.95 42.16 3.90
CA THR A 193 -43.08 42.53 3.04
C THR A 193 -44.43 42.12 3.61
N ASP A 194 -44.52 40.97 4.29
CA ASP A 194 -45.76 40.57 4.97
C ASP A 194 -46.06 41.47 6.17
N ASN A 195 -45.06 41.88 6.96
CA ASN A 195 -45.25 42.85 8.04
C ASN A 195 -45.67 44.23 7.51
N GLU A 196 -45.07 44.70 6.41
CA GLU A 196 -45.42 45.98 5.79
C GLU A 196 -46.86 45.95 5.24
N LYS A 197 -47.28 44.86 4.59
CA LYS A 197 -48.69 44.66 4.20
C LYS A 197 -49.63 44.64 5.39
N THR A 198 -49.25 43.98 6.50
CA THR A 198 -50.07 43.92 7.72
C THR A 198 -50.18 45.29 8.41
N GLN A 199 -49.13 46.13 8.32
CA GLN A 199 -49.13 47.50 8.83
C GLN A 199 -50.00 48.44 7.99
N ILE A 200 -49.94 48.33 6.66
CA ILE A 200 -50.77 49.12 5.73
C ILE A 200 -52.27 48.73 5.85
N LEU A 201 -52.58 47.46 6.13
CA LEU A 201 -53.95 47.01 6.44
C LEU A 201 -54.43 47.44 7.84
N GLY A 202 -53.51 47.70 8.78
CA GLY A 202 -53.82 48.20 10.12
C GLY A 202 -54.08 49.72 10.19
N GLU A 203 -53.47 50.51 9.31
CA GLU A 203 -53.65 51.97 9.28
C GLU A 203 -54.87 52.45 8.47
N ASN A 204 -55.42 51.62 7.58
CA ASN A 204 -56.62 51.95 6.79
C ASN A 204 -57.95 51.53 7.46
N GLY A 205 -57.92 51.07 8.72
CA GLY A 205 -59.09 50.57 9.47
C GLY A 205 -59.81 51.59 10.35
N ALA A 206 -59.66 52.90 10.14
CA ALA A 206 -60.33 53.92 10.94
C ALA A 206 -60.88 55.09 10.10
N LYS A 207 -61.84 54.80 9.21
CA LYS A 207 -62.92 55.72 8.80
C LYS A 207 -63.81 55.08 7.72
N GLY A 208 -65.12 55.08 7.98
CA GLY A 208 -66.13 55.14 6.92
C GLY A 208 -66.87 53.85 6.60
N GLU A 209 -68.08 53.75 7.15
CA GLU A 209 -69.19 52.87 6.78
C GLU A 209 -69.71 53.06 5.33
N GLN A 210 -70.46 52.04 4.88
CA GLN A 210 -71.35 51.94 3.69
C GLN A 210 -70.63 51.70 2.35
N THR A 211 -70.81 50.55 1.68
CA THR A 211 -72.04 50.14 0.99
C THR A 211 -72.01 48.62 0.73
N GLU A 212 -73.15 47.95 0.90
CA GLU A 212 -73.38 46.52 0.62
C GLU A 212 -73.46 46.20 -0.89
N GLU A 213 -73.43 44.88 -1.17
CA GLU A 213 -73.64 44.19 -2.46
C GLU A 213 -72.42 44.24 -3.40
N THR A 214 -71.69 43.16 -3.64
CA THR A 214 -72.13 41.83 -4.10
C THR A 214 -70.89 40.95 -3.99
N ASP A 215 -70.88 39.86 -3.22
CA ASP A 215 -69.87 38.79 -3.34
C ASP A 215 -70.26 37.60 -2.45
N GLN A 216 -71.30 36.89 -2.89
CA GLN A 216 -71.69 35.59 -2.32
C GLN A 216 -71.14 34.41 -3.14
N GLU A 217 -70.24 34.63 -4.11
CA GLU A 217 -69.80 33.58 -5.05
C GLU A 217 -68.32 33.17 -4.97
N GLN A 218 -67.49 33.78 -4.11
CA GLN A 218 -66.06 33.42 -4.02
C GLN A 218 -65.65 32.62 -2.77
N SER A 219 -66.59 32.30 -1.88
CA SER A 219 -66.30 31.52 -0.67
C SER A 219 -66.45 30.01 -0.81
N GLU A 220 -66.89 29.51 -1.97
CA GLU A 220 -66.98 28.07 -2.28
C GLU A 220 -65.83 27.54 -3.15
N GLU A 221 -65.09 28.39 -3.89
CA GLU A 221 -63.96 27.92 -4.70
C GLU A 221 -62.66 27.70 -3.90
N ILE A 222 -62.45 28.41 -2.79
CA ILE A 222 -61.21 28.30 -2.01
C ILE A 222 -61.22 27.04 -1.11
N LYS A 223 -62.38 26.59 -0.65
CA LYS A 223 -62.50 25.35 0.15
C LYS A 223 -62.39 24.08 -0.71
N THR A 224 -62.68 24.18 -2.00
CA THR A 224 -62.62 23.05 -2.93
C THR A 224 -61.19 22.77 -3.43
N ALA A 225 -60.30 23.77 -3.42
CA ALA A 225 -58.89 23.60 -3.80
C ALA A 225 -58.00 23.03 -2.67
N GLU A 226 -58.34 23.24 -1.41
CA GLU A 226 -57.60 22.65 -0.27
C GLU A 226 -57.98 21.20 0.02
N GLN A 227 -59.18 20.75 -0.36
CA GLN A 227 -59.58 19.34 -0.23
C GLN A 227 -59.06 18.45 -1.38
N LEU A 228 -58.82 19.00 -2.57
CA LEU A 228 -58.30 18.24 -3.73
C LEU A 228 -56.79 17.97 -3.69
N ASN A 229 -56.02 18.72 -2.89
CA ASN A 229 -54.59 18.45 -2.68
C ASN A 229 -54.31 17.52 -1.50
N ALA A 230 -55.28 17.33 -0.59
CA ALA A 230 -55.18 16.36 0.51
C ALA A 230 -55.41 14.90 0.05
N GLU A 231 -56.15 14.68 -1.05
CA GLU A 231 -56.50 13.32 -1.51
C GLU A 231 -55.49 12.71 -2.51
N LYS A 232 -54.51 13.48 -3.00
CA LYS A 232 -53.52 13.01 -3.98
C LYS A 232 -52.20 12.50 -3.38
N THR A 233 -52.08 12.50 -2.06
CA THR A 233 -50.89 12.01 -1.34
C THR A 233 -51.16 10.70 -0.57
N GLU A 234 -52.33 10.07 -0.75
CA GLU A 234 -52.72 8.84 -0.03
C GLU A 234 -52.90 7.58 -0.90
N LYS A 235 -52.48 7.57 -2.17
CA LYS A 235 -52.47 6.35 -3.00
C LYS A 235 -51.14 6.08 -3.68
N PHE A 236 -50.14 5.68 -2.88
CA PHE A 236 -49.25 4.57 -3.25
C PHE A 236 -48.50 4.07 -2.00
N ASN A 237 -49.13 3.17 -1.24
CA ASN A 237 -48.51 1.98 -0.61
C ASN A 237 -49.46 1.32 0.41
N GLY A 238 -50.16 0.27 -0.01
CA GLY A 238 -50.39 -0.94 0.80
C GLY A 238 -49.55 -2.05 0.15
N VAL A 239 -48.72 -2.82 0.85
CA VAL A 239 -49.06 -3.94 1.76
C VAL A 239 -47.87 -4.21 2.73
N SER A 240 -48.19 -4.59 3.97
CA SER A 240 -47.34 -4.88 5.16
C SER A 240 -46.68 -6.30 5.12
N PRO A 241 -45.97 -6.87 6.15
CA PRO A 241 -45.44 -6.32 7.42
C PRO A 241 -44.01 -6.82 7.84
N THR A 242 -43.53 -6.28 8.99
CA THR A 242 -42.69 -6.90 10.06
C THR A 242 -41.28 -6.36 10.34
N ALA A 243 -41.02 -6.21 11.65
CA ALA A 243 -39.76 -5.95 12.37
C ALA A 243 -39.31 -4.48 12.57
N SER A 244 -39.47 -4.03 13.83
CA SER A 244 -39.01 -2.78 14.44
C SER A 244 -37.48 -2.56 14.40
N PRO A 245 -37.02 -1.30 14.25
CA PRO A 245 -36.31 -0.69 15.37
C PRO A 245 -36.60 0.81 15.59
N SER A 246 -36.36 1.22 16.83
CA SER A 246 -36.55 2.54 17.44
C SER A 246 -35.71 3.66 16.82
N LYS A 247 -36.36 4.83 16.68
CA LYS A 247 -35.80 6.13 16.28
C LYS A 247 -34.73 6.63 17.26
N THR A 248 -33.58 7.09 16.76
CA THR A 248 -32.66 7.96 17.51
C THR A 248 -32.58 9.32 16.84
N LYS A 249 -33.07 10.34 17.54
CA LYS A 249 -32.91 11.77 17.21
C LYS A 249 -31.47 12.22 17.51
N ALA A 250 -30.99 13.11 16.66
CA ALA A 250 -29.68 13.74 16.78
C ALA A 250 -29.58 14.70 17.98
N CYS A 251 -28.43 14.61 18.64
CA CYS A 251 -27.72 15.58 19.50
C CYS A 251 -28.40 16.08 20.79
N ALA A 252 -28.09 15.42 21.92
CA ALA A 252 -27.43 16.01 23.10
C ALA A 252 -27.55 15.06 24.31
N VAL A 253 -26.44 14.45 24.76
CA VAL A 253 -26.30 13.93 26.13
C VAL A 253 -24.88 14.15 26.62
N SER A 254 -24.79 14.77 27.79
CA SER A 254 -23.61 14.96 28.63
C SER A 254 -23.10 13.67 29.26
N ALA A 255 -21.79 13.61 29.49
CA ALA A 255 -21.11 12.97 30.63
C ALA A 255 -21.52 11.53 31.04
N ALA A 256 -20.70 10.54 30.66
CA ALA A 256 -19.92 9.68 31.58
C ALA A 256 -19.47 8.37 30.91
N SER A 257 -18.17 8.27 30.59
CA SER A 257 -17.26 7.16 30.92
C SER A 257 -16.01 7.26 30.02
N SER A 258 -14.89 7.52 30.68
CA SER A 258 -13.58 7.84 30.10
C SER A 258 -12.93 6.70 29.33
N PRO A 259 -12.24 7.02 28.22
CA PRO A 259 -10.84 6.68 28.12
C PRO A 259 -9.99 7.92 27.78
N SER A 260 -9.11 8.27 28.72
CA SER A 260 -7.90 9.10 28.57
C SER A 260 -8.02 10.45 27.86
N ARG A 261 -7.98 11.50 28.68
CA ARG A 261 -7.81 12.94 28.43
C ARG A 261 -6.58 13.38 27.58
N ALA A 262 -6.00 12.50 26.76
CA ALA A 262 -4.81 12.79 25.95
C ALA A 262 -5.10 13.16 24.48
N PHE A 263 -6.35 13.03 24.02
CA PHE A 263 -6.70 13.20 22.59
C PHE A 263 -7.35 14.56 22.24
N ALA A 264 -7.54 15.46 23.21
CA ALA A 264 -8.41 16.62 23.08
C ALA A 264 -7.71 17.96 22.77
N ALA A 265 -6.44 17.98 22.37
CA ALA A 265 -5.72 19.23 22.07
C ALA A 265 -4.76 19.11 20.88
N THR A 266 -5.19 18.44 19.80
CA THR A 266 -4.51 18.57 18.51
C THR A 266 -5.37 19.51 17.68
N ASP A 267 -4.85 20.69 17.34
CA ASP A 267 -5.41 21.58 16.32
C ASP A 267 -5.88 20.71 15.13
N LYS A 268 -7.18 20.73 14.81
CA LYS A 268 -7.71 19.91 13.71
C LYS A 268 -7.03 20.39 12.42
N LEU A 269 -6.13 19.58 11.87
CA LEU A 269 -5.47 19.90 10.62
C LEU A 269 -6.51 19.87 9.51
N CYS A 270 -6.97 21.04 9.08
CA CYS A 270 -7.96 21.21 8.03
C CYS A 270 -7.29 21.66 6.72
N TYR A 271 -7.91 21.35 5.60
CA TYR A 271 -7.55 21.97 4.32
C TYR A 271 -7.96 23.46 4.35
N PRO A 272 -7.11 24.42 3.89
CA PRO A 272 -5.83 24.26 3.20
C PRO A 272 -4.58 24.30 4.09
N SER A 273 -4.72 24.36 5.42
CA SER A 273 -3.61 24.45 6.37
C SER A 273 -2.70 23.21 6.38
N ASN A 274 -3.10 22.12 5.73
CA ASN A 274 -2.28 20.92 5.55
C ASN A 274 -1.11 21.13 4.55
N LEU A 275 -1.16 22.15 3.69
CA LEU A 275 -0.19 22.40 2.60
C LEU A 275 1.13 23.03 3.08
N THR A 276 1.77 22.38 4.04
CA THR A 276 3.08 22.77 4.59
C THR A 276 4.19 21.85 4.11
N ILE A 277 5.42 22.37 4.04
CA ILE A 277 6.62 21.59 3.70
C ILE A 277 6.80 20.46 4.72
N GLY A 278 6.60 20.73 6.01
CA GLY A 278 6.71 19.72 7.07
C GLY A 278 5.75 18.54 6.89
N ASN A 279 4.49 18.81 6.50
CA ASN A 279 3.48 17.76 6.34
C ASN A 279 3.76 16.87 5.12
N ILE A 280 4.14 17.45 3.98
CA ILE A 280 4.45 16.66 2.79
C ILE A 280 5.70 15.80 3.02
N TYR A 281 6.78 16.35 3.60
CA TYR A 281 7.98 15.55 3.88
C TYR A 281 7.73 14.49 4.94
N TYR A 282 6.92 14.78 5.96
CA TYR A 282 6.48 13.75 6.90
C TYR A 282 5.81 12.57 6.17
N PHE A 283 4.90 12.85 5.25
CA PHE A 283 4.24 11.82 4.44
C PHE A 283 5.22 11.10 3.51
N MET A 284 6.18 11.80 2.89
CA MET A 284 7.19 11.19 2.02
C MET A 284 8.05 10.16 2.76
N PHE A 285 8.33 10.36 4.04
CA PHE A 285 9.06 9.38 4.86
C PHE A 285 8.15 8.36 5.56
N ALA A 286 6.87 8.66 5.78
CA ALA A 286 5.94 7.73 6.46
C ALA A 286 5.84 6.39 5.71
N PRO A 287 5.81 5.23 6.39
CA PRO A 287 5.79 3.91 5.74
C PRO A 287 4.37 3.54 5.25
N THR A 288 3.71 4.45 4.54
CA THR A 288 2.41 4.27 3.89
C THR A 288 2.43 4.97 2.54
N LEU A 289 1.65 4.47 1.58
CA LEU A 289 1.50 5.06 0.26
C LEU A 289 0.24 5.91 0.12
N CYS A 290 -0.70 5.80 1.07
CA CYS A 290 -1.94 6.55 1.08
C CYS A 290 -1.81 7.82 1.93
N TYR A 291 -1.98 8.99 1.31
CA TYR A 291 -1.99 10.27 2.01
C TYR A 291 -3.31 10.47 2.76
N GLU A 292 -3.21 10.91 4.01
CA GLU A 292 -4.33 11.31 4.86
C GLU A 292 -3.93 12.55 5.66
N LEU A 293 -4.92 13.36 6.07
CA LEU A 293 -4.64 14.55 6.90
C LEU A 293 -4.11 14.18 8.28
N HIS A 294 -4.69 13.13 8.88
CA HIS A 294 -4.42 12.72 10.24
C HIS A 294 -3.86 11.31 10.27
N PHE A 295 -2.55 11.20 10.46
CA PHE A 295 -1.91 9.91 10.67
C PHE A 295 -1.94 9.54 12.15
N PRO A 296 -2.29 8.29 12.50
CA PRO A 296 -2.27 7.85 13.90
C PRO A 296 -0.82 7.85 14.42
N ARG A 297 -0.61 8.44 15.61
CA ARG A 297 0.72 8.64 16.20
C ARG A 297 0.96 7.82 17.46
N THR A 298 2.17 7.32 17.63
CA THR A 298 2.58 6.72 18.90
C THR A 298 2.98 7.80 19.90
N PRO A 299 2.65 7.65 21.20
CA PRO A 299 2.91 8.68 22.21
C PRO A 299 4.41 8.91 22.45
N ALA A 300 5.21 7.84 22.42
CA ALA A 300 6.65 7.89 22.65
C ALA A 300 7.40 6.95 21.69
N ARG A 301 8.72 7.18 21.58
CA ARG A 301 9.66 6.33 20.84
C ARG A 301 10.25 5.27 21.77
N ARG A 302 10.03 4.00 21.46
CA ARG A 302 10.54 2.85 22.23
C ARG A 302 11.97 2.51 21.81
N LYS A 303 12.95 3.05 22.54
CA LYS A 303 14.39 2.86 22.25
C LYS A 303 14.81 1.40 22.10
N ARG A 304 14.35 0.51 22.99
CA ARG A 304 14.62 -0.94 22.92
C ARG A 304 14.11 -1.58 21.62
N PHE A 305 12.94 -1.14 21.17
CA PHE A 305 12.37 -1.60 19.91
C PHE A 305 13.21 -1.12 18.72
N ILE A 306 13.62 0.14 18.70
CA ILE A 306 14.51 0.71 17.67
C ILE A 306 15.82 -0.07 17.59
N VAL A 307 16.51 -0.25 18.72
CA VAL A 307 17.78 -1.00 18.76
C VAL A 307 17.59 -2.42 18.27
N LYS A 308 16.53 -3.12 18.71
CA LYS A 308 16.22 -4.47 18.25
C LYS A 308 16.05 -4.52 16.71
N ARG A 309 15.31 -3.57 16.13
CA ARG A 309 15.11 -3.48 14.67
C ARG A 309 16.40 -3.19 13.92
N ILE A 310 17.28 -2.34 14.45
CA ILE A 310 18.59 -2.04 13.86
C ILE A 310 19.49 -3.28 13.87
N VAL A 311 19.56 -4.00 14.99
CA VAL A 311 20.34 -5.24 15.10
C VAL A 311 19.83 -6.29 14.11
N GLU A 312 18.51 -6.46 13.98
CA GLU A 312 17.93 -7.34 12.97
C GLU A 312 18.28 -6.88 11.54
N LEU A 313 18.21 -5.58 11.26
CA LEU A 313 18.56 -5.03 9.94
C LEU A 313 20.00 -5.36 9.55
N ILE A 314 20.95 -5.15 10.46
CA ILE A 314 22.37 -5.45 10.22
C ILE A 314 22.59 -6.97 10.11
N GLY A 315 22.06 -7.74 11.07
CA GLY A 315 22.27 -9.19 11.15
C GLY A 315 21.71 -9.95 9.94
N PHE A 316 20.45 -9.69 9.56
CA PHE A 316 19.86 -10.34 8.40
C PHE A 316 20.51 -9.89 7.08
N SER A 317 20.93 -8.62 6.96
CA SER A 317 21.67 -8.16 5.77
C SER A 317 22.97 -8.94 5.59
N PHE A 318 23.71 -9.16 6.69
CA PHE A 318 24.94 -9.95 6.68
C PHE A 318 24.68 -11.41 6.26
N VAL A 319 23.62 -12.03 6.82
CA VAL A 319 23.24 -13.41 6.47
C VAL A 319 22.82 -13.52 5.00
N ILE A 320 22.05 -12.56 4.47
CA ILE A 320 21.65 -12.53 3.05
C ILE A 320 22.88 -12.44 2.13
N VAL A 321 23.84 -11.56 2.44
CA VAL A 321 25.08 -11.44 1.66
C VAL A 321 25.88 -12.74 1.71
N SER A 322 26.00 -13.34 2.90
CA SER A 322 26.73 -14.59 3.09
C SER A 322 26.12 -15.75 2.31
N LEU A 323 24.79 -15.93 2.39
CA LEU A 323 24.06 -16.95 1.64
C LEU A 323 24.13 -16.70 0.14
N SER A 324 24.07 -15.44 -0.31
CA SER A 324 24.24 -15.11 -1.72
C SER A 324 25.64 -15.50 -2.21
N GLN A 325 26.69 -15.13 -1.48
CA GLN A 325 28.08 -15.41 -1.88
C GLN A 325 28.46 -16.88 -1.81
N GLN A 326 27.99 -17.61 -0.79
CA GLN A 326 28.42 -18.99 -0.55
C GLN A 326 27.51 -20.03 -1.17
N TRP A 327 26.20 -19.75 -1.23
CA TRP A 327 25.24 -20.69 -1.75
C TRP A 327 24.83 -20.32 -3.18
N VAL A 328 24.35 -19.09 -3.42
CA VAL A 328 23.83 -18.72 -4.75
C VAL A 328 24.94 -18.61 -5.79
N MET A 329 26.02 -17.87 -5.50
CA MET A 329 27.07 -17.60 -6.50
C MET A 329 27.76 -18.86 -7.04
N PRO A 330 28.15 -19.87 -6.24
CA PRO A 330 28.73 -21.09 -6.78
C PRO A 330 27.74 -21.89 -7.62
N LEU A 331 26.46 -21.91 -7.25
CA LEU A 331 25.44 -22.59 -8.05
C LEU A 331 25.23 -21.89 -9.39
N VAL A 332 25.18 -20.55 -9.40
CA VAL A 332 25.08 -19.75 -10.63
C VAL A 332 26.27 -20.01 -11.54
N LYS A 333 27.51 -19.98 -11.02
CA LYS A 333 28.72 -20.30 -11.80
C LYS A 333 28.65 -21.71 -12.41
N ASN A 334 28.22 -22.69 -11.63
CA ASN A 334 28.10 -24.09 -12.06
C ASN A 334 26.90 -24.35 -12.98
N SER A 335 25.91 -23.45 -13.05
CA SER A 335 24.76 -23.58 -13.94
C SER A 335 25.02 -23.00 -15.34
N LEU A 336 26.12 -22.27 -15.55
CA LEU A 336 26.42 -21.60 -16.82
C LEU A 336 26.59 -22.58 -18.00
N ALA A 337 27.27 -23.71 -17.80
CA ALA A 337 27.48 -24.69 -18.88
C ALA A 337 26.17 -25.38 -19.34
N PRO A 338 25.33 -25.92 -18.43
CA PRO A 338 24.06 -26.58 -18.81
C PRO A 338 23.06 -25.73 -19.59
N PHE A 339 22.96 -24.42 -19.32
CA PHE A 339 22.03 -23.54 -20.05
C PHE A 339 22.44 -23.31 -21.51
N SER A 340 23.73 -23.40 -21.82
CA SER A 340 24.23 -23.27 -23.19
C SER A 340 24.09 -24.55 -24.01
N ASP A 341 24.13 -25.71 -23.36
CA ASP A 341 24.12 -27.03 -24.03
C ASP A 341 22.68 -27.52 -24.35
N MET A 342 21.66 -26.71 -24.06
CA MET A 342 20.22 -27.01 -24.27
C MET A 342 19.72 -28.32 -23.64
N ASP A 343 20.42 -28.88 -22.65
CA ASP A 343 19.95 -30.07 -21.93
C ASP A 343 18.87 -29.68 -20.92
N VAL A 344 17.61 -29.83 -21.35
CA VAL A 344 16.41 -29.49 -20.56
C VAL A 344 16.42 -30.20 -19.19
N LYS A 345 16.90 -31.44 -19.09
CA LYS A 345 16.92 -32.19 -17.83
C LYS A 345 17.89 -31.56 -16.84
N ARG A 346 19.10 -31.21 -17.30
CA ARG A 346 20.11 -30.52 -16.48
C ARG A 346 19.66 -29.11 -16.13
N CYS A 347 19.01 -28.38 -17.04
CA CYS A 347 18.45 -27.06 -16.74
C CYS A 347 17.41 -27.13 -15.61
N VAL A 348 16.45 -28.06 -15.67
CA VAL A 348 15.45 -28.24 -14.62
C VAL A 348 16.08 -28.59 -13.28
N GLU A 349 17.07 -29.49 -13.26
CA GLU A 349 17.81 -29.83 -12.04
C GLU A 349 18.51 -28.60 -11.43
N ARG A 350 19.13 -27.76 -12.26
CA ARG A 350 19.82 -26.54 -11.81
C ARG A 350 18.85 -25.48 -11.31
N VAL A 351 17.73 -25.27 -12.00
CA VAL A 351 16.64 -24.37 -11.58
C VAL A 351 16.11 -24.77 -10.20
N LEU A 352 15.86 -26.07 -9.98
CA LEU A 352 15.38 -26.56 -8.68
C LEU A 352 16.41 -26.38 -7.57
N LYS A 353 17.70 -26.63 -7.84
CA LYS A 353 18.79 -26.39 -6.88
C LYS A 353 18.93 -24.91 -6.50
N LEU A 354 18.67 -24.00 -7.45
CA LEU A 354 18.70 -22.56 -7.24
C LEU A 354 17.43 -22.02 -6.54
N ALA A 355 16.28 -22.69 -6.72
CA ALA A 355 15.00 -22.22 -6.20
C ALA A 355 14.98 -22.14 -4.66
N ILE A 356 15.59 -23.10 -3.96
CA ILE A 356 15.62 -23.14 -2.49
C ILE A 356 16.38 -21.94 -1.89
N PRO A 357 17.67 -21.71 -2.20
CA PRO A 357 18.38 -20.55 -1.65
C PRO A 357 17.78 -19.22 -2.08
N ASN A 358 17.27 -19.13 -3.32
CA ASN A 358 16.57 -17.94 -3.80
C ASN A 358 15.33 -17.65 -2.95
N HIS A 359 14.47 -18.65 -2.74
CA HIS A 359 13.27 -18.49 -1.93
C HIS A 359 13.58 -18.10 -0.48
N LEU A 360 14.61 -18.70 0.12
CA LEU A 360 15.05 -18.36 1.47
C LEU A 360 15.51 -16.89 1.56
N ILE A 361 16.32 -16.42 0.60
CA ILE A 361 16.74 -15.03 0.49
C ILE A 361 15.52 -14.10 0.35
N TRP A 362 14.54 -14.45 -0.47
CA TRP A 362 13.32 -13.67 -0.61
C TRP A 362 12.51 -13.55 0.67
N LEU A 363 12.36 -14.64 1.44
CA LEU A 363 11.69 -14.60 2.75
C LEU A 363 12.45 -13.74 3.76
N MET A 364 13.80 -13.81 3.76
CA MET A 364 14.62 -12.93 4.61
C MET A 364 14.53 -11.48 4.18
N CYS A 365 14.58 -11.17 2.87
CA CYS A 365 14.38 -9.82 2.34
C CYS A 365 13.00 -9.28 2.70
N PHE A 366 11.97 -10.11 2.63
CA PHE A 366 10.62 -9.75 3.08
C PHE A 366 10.62 -9.35 4.56
N TYR A 367 11.16 -10.20 5.45
CA TYR A 367 11.26 -9.90 6.87
C TYR A 367 12.11 -8.66 7.14
N LEU A 368 13.22 -8.52 6.43
CA LEU A 368 14.15 -7.41 6.57
C LEU A 368 13.48 -6.08 6.22
N PHE A 369 12.79 -6.02 5.09
CA PHE A 369 12.17 -4.81 4.59
C PHE A 369 10.82 -4.53 5.27
N PHE A 370 9.83 -5.41 5.10
CA PHE A 370 8.47 -5.16 5.56
C PHE A 370 8.31 -5.22 7.06
N HIS A 371 9.04 -6.11 7.73
CA HIS A 371 8.97 -6.21 9.18
C HIS A 371 9.99 -5.29 9.84
N SER A 372 11.29 -5.42 9.57
CA SER A 372 12.31 -4.72 10.36
C SER A 372 12.47 -3.25 9.96
N PHE A 373 12.68 -2.97 8.67
CA PHE A 373 12.91 -1.62 8.15
C PHE A 373 11.67 -0.73 8.27
N LEU A 374 10.50 -1.16 7.78
CA LEU A 374 9.28 -0.33 7.88
C LEU A 374 8.87 -0.05 9.34
N ASN A 375 9.03 -1.01 10.26
CA ASN A 375 8.77 -0.75 11.68
C ASN A 375 9.81 0.19 12.31
N LEU A 376 11.07 0.14 11.88
CA LEU A 376 12.09 1.08 12.31
C LEU A 376 11.69 2.51 11.88
N ILE A 377 11.38 2.71 10.61
CA ILE A 377 10.93 3.99 10.08
C ILE A 377 9.64 4.46 10.77
N ALA A 378 8.67 3.56 10.98
CA ALA A 378 7.44 3.87 11.70
C ALA A 378 7.72 4.34 13.13
N GLU A 379 8.60 3.67 13.87
CA GLU A 379 8.94 4.06 15.24
C GLU A 379 9.70 5.39 15.27
N LEU A 380 10.62 5.64 14.35
CA LEU A 380 11.36 6.90 14.23
C LEU A 380 10.41 8.08 13.96
N LEU A 381 9.44 7.89 13.06
CA LEU A 381 8.43 8.89 12.67
C LEU A 381 7.23 8.96 13.63
N ARG A 382 7.18 8.09 14.65
CA ARG A 382 6.01 7.92 15.54
C ARG A 382 4.73 7.57 14.78
N PHE A 383 4.84 6.84 13.68
CA PHE A 383 3.71 6.30 12.94
C PHE A 383 3.16 5.05 13.64
N ALA A 384 1.86 5.05 13.93
CA ALA A 384 1.21 4.00 14.72
C ALA A 384 0.63 2.86 13.88
N ASP A 385 0.19 3.13 12.65
CA ASP A 385 -0.27 2.08 11.73
C ASP A 385 0.94 1.24 11.28
N ARG A 386 0.98 -0.02 11.69
CA ARG A 386 2.12 -0.94 11.43
C ARG A 386 1.67 -2.21 10.73
N GLU A 387 0.46 -2.21 10.19
CA GLU A 387 -0.09 -3.31 9.41
C GLU A 387 0.46 -3.24 7.98
N PHE A 388 1.75 -3.56 7.82
CA PHE A 388 2.41 -3.55 6.51
C PHE A 388 2.14 -4.82 5.69
N TYR A 389 1.78 -5.91 6.37
CA TYR A 389 1.47 -7.22 5.80
C TYR A 389 0.52 -7.97 6.75
N LEU A 390 -0.24 -8.90 6.18
CA LEU A 390 -1.10 -9.85 6.91
C LEU A 390 -0.49 -11.26 6.86
N ASP A 391 -1.20 -12.28 7.31
CA ASP A 391 -0.77 -13.67 7.36
C ASP A 391 -0.76 -14.35 5.98
N PHE A 392 -0.06 -13.75 5.02
CA PHE A 392 -0.01 -14.20 3.63
C PHE A 392 0.50 -15.65 3.47
N TRP A 393 1.28 -16.16 4.43
CA TRP A 393 1.77 -17.54 4.46
C TRP A 393 0.64 -18.57 4.61
N ASN A 394 -0.51 -18.16 5.16
CA ASN A 394 -1.73 -18.97 5.28
C ASN A 394 -2.67 -18.79 4.07
N SER A 395 -2.27 -18.05 3.03
CA SER A 395 -3.14 -17.79 1.89
C SER A 395 -3.51 -19.10 1.19
N GLU A 396 -4.80 -19.35 1.04
CA GLU A 396 -5.32 -20.53 0.34
C GLU A 396 -5.48 -20.30 -1.16
N SER A 397 -5.31 -19.07 -1.64
CA SER A 397 -5.30 -18.74 -3.06
C SER A 397 -4.29 -17.65 -3.39
N VAL A 398 -3.82 -17.65 -4.65
CA VAL A 398 -2.85 -16.66 -5.13
C VAL A 398 -3.46 -15.24 -5.11
N SER A 399 -4.76 -15.13 -5.37
CA SER A 399 -5.52 -13.88 -5.25
C SER A 399 -5.52 -13.33 -3.82
N THR A 400 -5.58 -14.19 -2.81
CA THR A 400 -5.50 -13.79 -1.39
C THR A 400 -4.09 -13.39 -0.99
N PHE A 401 -3.07 -14.11 -1.48
CA PHE A 401 -1.67 -13.77 -1.28
C PHE A 401 -1.34 -12.34 -1.73
N TRP A 402 -1.74 -11.97 -2.97
CA TRP A 402 -1.47 -10.63 -3.52
C TRP A 402 -2.15 -9.48 -2.75
N LYS A 403 -3.19 -9.77 -1.96
CA LYS A 403 -3.90 -8.79 -1.11
C LYS A 403 -3.29 -8.66 0.29
N THR A 404 -2.53 -9.65 0.74
CA THR A 404 -2.06 -9.78 2.12
C THR A 404 -0.56 -9.55 2.28
N TRP A 405 0.25 -9.74 1.23
CA TRP A 405 1.71 -9.65 1.34
C TRP A 405 2.24 -8.23 1.55
N ASN A 406 1.70 -7.23 0.83
CA ASN A 406 2.14 -5.84 0.87
C ASN A 406 0.93 -4.92 0.92
N ILE A 407 0.50 -4.64 2.15
CA ILE A 407 -0.71 -3.88 2.44
C ILE A 407 -0.60 -2.41 1.98
N PRO A 408 0.54 -1.70 2.13
CA PRO A 408 0.66 -0.34 1.60
C PRO A 408 0.37 -0.23 0.11
N VAL A 409 0.94 -1.11 -0.72
CA VAL A 409 0.70 -1.12 -2.18
C VAL A 409 -0.71 -1.59 -2.49
N HIS A 410 -1.20 -2.62 -1.80
CA HIS A 410 -2.56 -3.13 -2.00
C HIS A 410 -3.63 -2.05 -1.71
N ARG A 411 -3.54 -1.36 -0.57
CA ARG A 411 -4.45 -0.28 -0.18
C ARG A 411 -4.38 0.88 -1.18
N TRP A 412 -3.18 1.23 -1.66
CA TRP A 412 -2.99 2.26 -2.68
C TRP A 412 -3.67 1.87 -4.01
N ALA A 413 -3.43 0.64 -4.48
CA ALA A 413 -4.01 0.14 -5.72
C ALA A 413 -5.54 0.11 -5.66
N ILE A 414 -6.12 -0.31 -4.53
CA ILE A 414 -7.58 -0.27 -4.35
C ILE A 414 -8.09 1.18 -4.39
N ARG A 415 -7.47 2.09 -3.64
CA ARG A 415 -7.98 3.46 -3.43
C ARG A 415 -7.84 4.35 -4.66
N HIS A 416 -6.71 4.27 -5.35
CA HIS A 416 -6.33 5.22 -6.39
C HIS A 416 -6.41 4.66 -7.81
N MET A 417 -6.57 3.35 -7.97
CA MET A 417 -6.75 2.73 -9.29
C MET A 417 -8.09 1.97 -9.35
N TYR A 418 -8.22 0.88 -8.60
CA TYR A 418 -9.37 -0.03 -8.75
C TYR A 418 -10.72 0.66 -8.51
N LYS A 419 -10.90 1.37 -7.38
CA LYS A 419 -12.15 2.07 -7.05
C LYS A 419 -12.50 3.15 -8.09
N PRO A 420 -11.57 4.04 -8.52
CA PRO A 420 -11.83 4.97 -9.61
C PRO A 420 -12.23 4.29 -10.94
N PHE A 421 -11.54 3.23 -11.35
CA PHE A 421 -11.90 2.47 -12.56
C PHE A 421 -13.33 1.93 -12.48
N VAL A 422 -13.70 1.30 -11.36
CA VAL A 422 -15.05 0.77 -11.16
C VAL A 422 -16.10 1.88 -11.11
N ARG A 423 -15.78 3.03 -10.47
CA ARG A 423 -16.68 4.20 -10.44
C ARG A 423 -16.91 4.82 -11.82
N ASN A 424 -15.94 4.70 -12.73
CA ASN A 424 -16.06 5.16 -14.11
C ASN A 424 -16.81 4.16 -15.02
N GLY A 425 -17.44 3.12 -14.46
CA GLY A 425 -18.26 2.16 -15.19
C GLY A 425 -17.52 0.95 -15.74
N PHE A 426 -16.21 0.80 -15.49
CA PHE A 426 -15.47 -0.39 -15.90
C PHE A 426 -15.82 -1.61 -15.03
N GLY A 427 -15.90 -2.78 -15.66
CA GLY A 427 -16.10 -4.05 -14.96
C GLY A 427 -14.95 -4.42 -14.01
N ARG A 428 -15.19 -5.35 -13.08
CA ARG A 428 -14.21 -5.79 -12.06
C ARG A 428 -12.96 -6.42 -12.70
N TRP A 429 -13.13 -7.11 -13.82
CA TRP A 429 -12.04 -7.82 -14.49
C TRP A 429 -11.07 -6.86 -15.20
N PRO A 430 -11.51 -5.91 -16.06
CA PRO A 430 -10.63 -4.86 -16.59
C PRO A 430 -9.93 -4.03 -15.52
N ALA A 431 -10.64 -3.68 -14.43
CA ALA A 431 -10.05 -2.94 -13.32
C ALA A 431 -8.94 -3.74 -12.60
N SER A 432 -9.12 -5.05 -12.45
CA SER A 432 -8.10 -5.94 -11.88
C SER A 432 -6.91 -6.09 -12.82
N LEU A 433 -7.16 -6.31 -14.12
CA LEU A 433 -6.11 -6.39 -15.13
C LEU A 433 -5.27 -5.11 -15.18
N ALA A 434 -5.89 -3.93 -15.10
CA ALA A 434 -5.18 -2.66 -15.08
C ALA A 434 -4.24 -2.56 -13.86
N VAL A 435 -4.69 -2.96 -12.67
CA VAL A 435 -3.86 -2.97 -11.46
C VAL A 435 -2.67 -3.93 -11.61
N PHE A 436 -2.90 -5.14 -12.11
CA PHE A 436 -1.82 -6.11 -12.34
C PHE A 436 -0.85 -5.67 -13.44
N ALA A 437 -1.32 -5.06 -14.52
CA ALA A 437 -0.48 -4.54 -15.59
C ALA A 437 0.41 -3.38 -15.10
N THR A 438 -0.15 -2.45 -14.31
CA THR A 438 0.66 -1.39 -13.66
C THR A 438 1.68 -1.99 -12.69
N SER A 439 1.32 -3.02 -11.93
CA SER A 439 2.28 -3.74 -11.09
C SER A 439 3.39 -4.38 -11.93
N ALA A 440 3.05 -5.08 -13.01
CA ALA A 440 4.01 -5.73 -13.91
C ALA A 440 4.99 -4.71 -14.52
N PHE A 441 4.50 -3.54 -14.93
CA PHE A 441 5.33 -2.44 -15.41
C PHE A 441 6.36 -2.01 -14.36
N PHE A 442 5.96 -1.80 -13.10
CA PHE A 442 6.91 -1.39 -12.07
C PHE A 442 7.91 -2.48 -11.68
N HIS A 443 7.52 -3.76 -11.74
CA HIS A 443 8.46 -4.86 -11.49
C HIS A 443 9.53 -4.93 -12.59
N GLU A 444 9.13 -4.81 -13.85
CA GLU A 444 10.07 -4.74 -14.98
C GLU A 444 10.95 -3.49 -14.88
N TYR A 445 10.36 -2.32 -14.59
CA TYR A 445 11.08 -1.07 -14.40
C TYR A 445 12.17 -1.18 -13.33
N LEU A 446 11.85 -1.79 -12.19
CA LEU A 446 12.79 -1.94 -11.07
C LEU A 446 13.90 -2.97 -11.34
N VAL A 447 13.67 -3.99 -12.16
CA VAL A 447 14.67 -5.03 -12.44
C VAL A 447 15.52 -4.70 -13.66
N SER A 448 14.88 -4.24 -14.74
CA SER A 448 15.51 -4.09 -16.05
C SER A 448 16.39 -2.85 -16.17
N ILE A 449 16.02 -1.74 -15.53
CA ILE A 449 16.81 -0.49 -15.58
C ILE A 449 18.14 -0.63 -14.83
N PRO A 450 18.20 -1.09 -13.57
CA PRO A 450 19.48 -1.23 -12.86
C PRO A 450 20.44 -2.22 -13.53
N LEU A 451 19.90 -3.28 -14.15
CA LEU A 451 20.68 -4.28 -14.86
C LEU A 451 20.96 -3.91 -16.32
N LYS A 452 20.35 -2.84 -16.85
CA LYS A 452 20.40 -2.41 -18.25
C LYS A 452 19.99 -3.52 -19.24
N MET A 453 19.01 -4.35 -18.86
CA MET A 453 18.56 -5.53 -19.63
C MET A 453 17.05 -5.54 -19.78
N PHE A 454 16.55 -5.42 -21.02
CA PHE A 454 15.10 -5.35 -21.30
C PHE A 454 14.56 -6.66 -21.89
N ARG A 455 14.49 -7.73 -21.07
CA ARG A 455 14.03 -9.06 -21.50
C ARG A 455 12.53 -9.33 -21.28
N LEU A 456 11.81 -8.49 -20.52
CA LEU A 456 10.37 -8.62 -20.22
C LEU A 456 9.95 -9.90 -19.47
N TRP A 457 10.88 -10.61 -18.84
CA TRP A 457 10.58 -11.82 -18.06
C TRP A 457 9.87 -11.50 -16.75
N ALA A 458 10.21 -10.40 -16.08
CA ALA A 458 9.55 -10.02 -14.83
C ALA A 458 8.11 -9.56 -15.11
N CYS A 459 7.90 -8.82 -16.20
CA CYS A 459 6.55 -8.48 -16.69
C CYS A 459 5.72 -9.72 -17.00
N THR A 460 6.27 -10.66 -17.80
CA THR A 460 5.58 -11.90 -18.18
C THR A 460 5.26 -12.76 -16.96
N GLY A 461 6.20 -12.87 -16.01
CA GLY A 461 5.99 -13.60 -14.76
C GLY A 461 4.84 -13.04 -13.93
N MET A 462 4.72 -11.72 -13.81
CA MET A 462 3.60 -11.08 -13.09
C MET A 462 2.27 -11.30 -13.79
N LEU A 463 2.22 -11.18 -15.12
CA LEU A 463 0.99 -11.38 -15.88
C LEU A 463 0.54 -12.85 -15.86
N ALA A 464 1.47 -13.80 -15.83
CA ALA A 464 1.19 -15.23 -15.69
C ALA A 464 0.57 -15.60 -14.32
N GLN A 465 0.67 -14.74 -13.31
CA GLN A 465 -0.01 -14.95 -12.02
C GLN A 465 -1.53 -14.75 -12.10
N ILE A 466 -2.03 -13.99 -13.09
CA ILE A 466 -3.47 -13.77 -13.28
C ILE A 466 -4.20 -15.07 -13.63
N PRO A 467 -3.82 -15.83 -14.69
CA PRO A 467 -4.46 -17.10 -15.00
C PRO A 467 -4.24 -18.13 -13.89
N LEU A 468 -3.08 -18.13 -13.23
CA LEU A 468 -2.84 -19.00 -12.06
C LEU A 468 -3.80 -18.68 -10.91
N GLY A 469 -4.03 -17.39 -10.63
CA GLY A 469 -5.00 -16.95 -9.63
C GLY A 469 -6.41 -17.42 -9.94
N MET A 470 -6.86 -17.25 -11.18
CA MET A 470 -8.15 -17.74 -11.65
C MET A 470 -8.27 -19.26 -11.49
N PHE A 471 -7.21 -20.00 -11.83
CA PHE A 471 -7.17 -21.44 -11.65
C PHE A 471 -7.30 -21.84 -10.17
N THR A 472 -6.54 -21.20 -9.27
CA THR A 472 -6.64 -21.52 -7.83
C THR A 472 -8.01 -21.20 -7.24
N ASP A 473 -8.60 -20.07 -7.63
CA ASP A 473 -9.90 -19.63 -7.11
C ASP A 473 -11.06 -20.50 -7.65
N GLN A 474 -10.98 -20.98 -8.90
CA GLN A 474 -12.04 -21.77 -9.53
C GLN A 474 -11.96 -23.27 -9.21
N TYR A 475 -10.77 -23.86 -9.25
CA TYR A 475 -10.60 -25.32 -9.21
C TYR A 475 -10.23 -25.86 -7.83
N LEU A 476 -9.31 -25.22 -7.12
CA LEU A 476 -8.82 -25.72 -5.83
C LEU A 476 -9.78 -25.39 -4.68
N LYS A 477 -10.61 -24.34 -4.84
CA LYS A 477 -11.57 -23.85 -3.83
C LYS A 477 -10.94 -23.67 -2.42
N GLY A 478 -9.64 -23.36 -2.39
CA GLY A 478 -8.87 -23.08 -1.17
C GLY A 478 -8.29 -24.30 -0.45
N GLY A 479 -8.18 -24.18 0.87
CA GLY A 479 -7.60 -25.17 1.77
C GLY A 479 -6.10 -25.44 1.58
N ARG A 480 -5.66 -26.61 2.08
CA ARG A 480 -4.25 -27.01 2.08
C ARG A 480 -3.65 -27.13 0.67
N ALA A 481 -4.42 -27.65 -0.29
CA ALA A 481 -3.95 -27.79 -1.67
C ALA A 481 -3.72 -26.41 -2.32
N GLY A 482 -4.63 -25.46 -2.09
CA GLY A 482 -4.46 -24.08 -2.50
C GLY A 482 -3.21 -23.43 -1.90
N ASN A 483 -2.98 -23.62 -0.60
CA ASN A 483 -1.78 -23.12 0.07
C ASN A 483 -0.48 -23.73 -0.49
N ILE A 484 -0.46 -25.03 -0.80
CA ILE A 484 0.69 -25.68 -1.47
C ILE A 484 0.97 -25.04 -2.83
N VAL A 485 -0.07 -24.77 -3.63
CA VAL A 485 0.09 -24.10 -4.93
C VAL A 485 0.62 -22.67 -4.76
N VAL A 486 0.16 -21.93 -3.75
CA VAL A 486 0.73 -20.62 -3.41
C VAL A 486 2.23 -20.75 -3.13
N TRP A 487 2.66 -21.65 -2.25
CA TRP A 487 4.08 -21.84 -1.96
C TRP A 487 4.90 -22.29 -3.17
N LEU A 488 4.40 -23.21 -3.98
CA LEU A 488 5.06 -23.61 -5.23
C LEU A 488 5.21 -22.43 -6.18
N SER A 489 4.19 -21.57 -6.30
CA SER A 489 4.25 -20.37 -7.13
C SER A 489 5.27 -19.34 -6.61
N LEU A 490 5.48 -19.24 -5.30
CA LEU A 490 6.49 -18.37 -4.68
C LEU A 490 7.91 -18.92 -4.79
N ILE A 491 8.07 -20.24 -4.92
CA ILE A 491 9.38 -20.87 -5.09
C ILE A 491 9.80 -20.84 -6.57
N LEU A 492 8.89 -21.17 -7.49
CA LEU A 492 9.18 -21.35 -8.91
C LEU A 492 8.77 -20.18 -9.82
N GLY A 493 7.94 -19.26 -9.33
CA GLY A 493 7.38 -18.17 -10.13
C GLY A 493 8.26 -16.93 -10.15
N GLN A 494 7.73 -15.81 -9.65
CA GLN A 494 8.32 -14.48 -9.82
C GLN A 494 9.78 -14.35 -9.33
N PRO A 495 10.15 -14.91 -8.16
CA PRO A 495 11.55 -14.86 -7.70
C PRO A 495 12.54 -15.52 -8.65
N MET A 496 12.12 -16.55 -9.39
CA MET A 496 12.98 -17.22 -10.37
C MET A 496 13.18 -16.37 -11.62
N ALA A 497 12.16 -15.63 -12.06
CA ALA A 497 12.30 -14.68 -13.15
C ALA A 497 13.41 -13.66 -12.87
N ILE A 498 13.47 -13.12 -11.65
CA ILE A 498 14.51 -12.16 -11.23
C ILE A 498 15.88 -12.82 -11.18
N LEU A 499 15.97 -14.07 -10.70
CA LEU A 499 17.23 -14.81 -10.71
C LEU A 499 17.76 -15.02 -12.13
N MET A 500 16.89 -15.25 -13.11
CA MET A 500 17.31 -15.37 -14.51
C MET A 500 17.95 -14.08 -15.02
N TYR A 501 17.42 -12.90 -14.68
CA TYR A 501 18.08 -11.62 -15.02
C TYR A 501 19.47 -11.52 -14.40
N VAL A 502 19.62 -11.87 -13.12
CA VAL A 502 20.92 -11.81 -12.42
C VAL A 502 21.91 -12.80 -13.04
N HIS A 503 21.44 -13.99 -13.41
CA HIS A 503 22.24 -15.00 -14.09
C HIS A 503 22.78 -14.48 -15.44
N ASP A 504 21.93 -13.88 -16.27
CA ASP A 504 22.37 -13.31 -17.55
C ASP A 504 23.26 -12.08 -17.38
N TRP A 505 22.94 -11.21 -16.43
CA TRP A 505 23.78 -10.05 -16.13
C TRP A 505 25.19 -10.50 -15.72
N TYR A 506 25.27 -11.52 -14.87
CA TYR A 506 26.54 -12.11 -14.44
C TYR A 506 27.32 -12.67 -15.63
N PHE A 507 26.63 -13.37 -16.54
CA PHE A 507 27.20 -13.91 -17.77
C PHE A 507 27.78 -12.83 -18.69
N LEU A 508 27.06 -11.72 -18.88
CA LEU A 508 27.50 -10.61 -19.75
C LEU A 508 28.71 -9.83 -19.20
N HIS A 509 28.89 -9.78 -17.88
CA HIS A 509 29.96 -9.00 -17.24
C HIS A 509 31.24 -9.80 -16.92
N HIS A 510 31.24 -11.12 -17.13
CA HIS A 510 32.40 -12.00 -16.85
C HIS A 510 32.81 -12.78 -18.12
N PRO A 511 33.37 -12.09 -19.13
CA PRO A 511 33.61 -12.66 -20.45
C PRO A 511 34.70 -13.74 -20.50
N GLU A 512 35.56 -13.85 -19.48
CA GLU A 512 36.49 -14.97 -19.30
C GLU A 512 35.78 -16.33 -19.28
N LEU A 513 34.52 -16.37 -18.82
CA LEU A 513 33.68 -17.57 -18.87
C LEU A 513 33.22 -17.89 -20.31
N HIS A 514 33.08 -16.89 -21.19
CA HIS A 514 32.81 -17.11 -22.62
C HIS A 514 33.99 -17.76 -23.36
N ALA A 515 35.22 -17.39 -23.01
CA ALA A 515 36.43 -17.89 -23.68
C ALA A 515 36.69 -19.36 -23.33
N ALA A 516 36.59 -19.73 -22.04
CA ALA A 516 36.67 -21.12 -21.59
C ALA A 516 35.56 -22.00 -22.20
N HIS A 517 34.36 -21.44 -22.38
CA HIS A 517 33.24 -22.14 -23.01
C HIS A 517 33.44 -22.37 -24.51
N ARG A 518 33.92 -21.37 -25.26
CA ARG A 518 34.23 -21.51 -26.69
C ARG A 518 35.31 -22.56 -26.96
N GLN A 519 36.30 -22.68 -26.08
CA GLN A 519 37.34 -23.73 -26.16
C GLN A 519 36.78 -25.14 -25.92
N ASN A 520 35.86 -25.31 -24.95
CA ASN A 520 35.25 -26.61 -24.70
C ASN A 520 34.32 -27.08 -25.83
N LEU A 521 33.59 -26.17 -26.47
CA LEU A 521 32.76 -26.47 -27.64
C LEU A 521 33.58 -26.83 -28.88
N THR A 522 34.77 -26.24 -29.05
CA THR A 522 35.67 -26.61 -30.16
C THR A 522 36.32 -27.98 -29.94
N ILE A 523 36.61 -28.35 -28.69
CA ILE A 523 37.17 -29.67 -28.36
C ILE A 523 36.10 -30.78 -28.45
N ALA A 524 34.82 -30.49 -28.17
CA ALA A 524 33.74 -31.48 -28.26
C ALA A 524 33.25 -31.76 -29.70
N HIS A 525 33.66 -30.94 -30.67
CA HIS A 525 33.36 -31.10 -32.09
C HIS A 525 34.50 -31.75 -32.90
N PHE A 526 35.61 -32.09 -32.25
CA PHE A 526 36.64 -33.01 -32.72
C PHE A 526 36.55 -34.32 -31.94
#